data_AF-A0A5K1DP93-F1
#
_entry.id   AF-A0A5K1DP93-F1
#
_cell.length_a   1.000
_cell.length_b   1.000
_cell.length_c   1.000
_cell.angle_alpha   90.00
_cell.angle_beta   90.00
_cell.angle_gamma   90.00
#
_symmetry.space_group_name_H-M   'P 1'
#
loop_
_entity.id
_entity.type
_entity.pdbx_description
1 polymer ?
#
loop_
_entity_poly.entity_id
_entity_poly.type
_entity_poly.pdbx_seq_one_letter_code
_entity_poly.pdbx_strand_id
1 'polypeptide(L)'
;METTTDEGGSAPNTRRWYPSLPSLKTKHHRRTTSIGGDPSPKLPNCASFTLASPARNSMESHRRTPATTPNDIAFLFFSAAHSLHLSGDDPHKAHRYAEKAVRILDSNSTSGLQLITSLHLAAATLTRLGRCKEAIHLLRRSVSISTASPDDPNCAHASFSGFMQLGDTYFAIGRYASAMECYESGLSVQKQALGDSDVRVAETCVYLAESYLQLLKLKEAEELCGEALAIQDGVSVRRVIGLVQIAKGEYETALDHLLLAVATLSSLSSSSPSQSTSSSSSSASSSLSSIVECAFLDAIIGEAYLALGRFDEAELAYHKGLAAFVLVYGEDHTSVGSLYVSLADLYLKRGSFNDAKLYCEKALLVYAEQMERHQDDGIDGCRQEEIGVGLSRVASLFESMGEVKHAVSLLEKARGMMGSSPDEGSVVVAGVEAQIGLLQLMSRSYEDAYAYLGSAVARHRAMAGGERSLVLAALLNQRGVACVGLGAIWEAAEAFEESMRIFERVSGAHNVDTLDVCLNLAGAYDAMG
;
A
#
# COMPACT_ATOMS: atom_id res chain seq x y z
N MET A 1 50.21 -28.78 52.55
CA MET A 1 49.64 -27.63 53.26
C MET A 1 50.47 -26.43 52.82
N GLU A 2 50.05 -25.45 52.02
CA GLU A 2 48.80 -25.01 51.37
C GLU A 2 49.29 -24.19 50.14
N THR A 3 49.00 -24.60 48.91
CA THR A 3 48.06 -23.95 47.96
C THR A 3 48.04 -22.42 47.94
N THR A 4 48.64 -21.92 46.85
CA THR A 4 48.51 -20.65 46.13
C THR A 4 47.11 -20.01 46.06
N THR A 5 47.03 -18.68 45.96
CA THR A 5 46.31 -17.98 44.87
C THR A 5 46.75 -16.52 44.74
N ASP A 6 46.92 -16.14 43.49
CA ASP A 6 47.43 -14.88 42.92
C ASP A 6 46.19 -14.08 42.48
N GLU A 7 46.00 -12.86 42.96
CA GLU A 7 44.86 -12.00 42.58
C GLU A 7 45.17 -11.23 41.28
N GLY A 8 44.62 -11.73 40.17
CA GLY A 8 44.55 -11.02 38.90
C GLY A 8 43.38 -10.05 38.85
N GLY A 9 43.68 -8.75 38.80
CA GLY A 9 42.73 -7.70 38.42
C GLY A 9 42.52 -7.67 36.89
N SER A 10 41.64 -8.53 36.38
CA SER A 10 41.14 -8.47 35.00
C SER A 10 39.87 -7.63 34.96
N ALA A 11 39.90 -6.52 34.20
CA ALA A 11 38.72 -5.73 33.87
C ALA A 11 37.59 -6.62 33.28
N PRO A 12 36.31 -6.40 33.64
CA PRO A 12 35.22 -7.20 33.11
C PRO A 12 35.04 -6.93 31.61
N ASN A 13 35.01 -8.04 30.87
CA ASN A 13 34.93 -8.14 29.43
C ASN A 13 33.53 -7.71 28.94
N THR A 14 33.35 -6.44 28.60
CA THR A 14 32.08 -5.81 28.12
C THR A 14 31.64 -6.27 26.72
N ARG A 15 32.25 -7.31 26.16
CA ARG A 15 31.92 -7.89 24.83
C ARG A 15 30.82 -8.95 24.86
N ARG A 16 30.23 -9.27 26.03
CA ARG A 16 29.26 -10.38 26.20
C ARG A 16 27.78 -9.98 26.13
N TRP A 17 27.47 -8.68 26.09
CA TRP A 17 26.10 -8.13 26.09
C TRP A 17 25.58 -7.73 24.70
N TYR A 18 26.34 -8.04 23.66
CA TYR A 18 25.80 -8.00 22.30
C TYR A 18 25.37 -9.42 21.98
N PRO A 19 24.05 -9.72 21.94
CA PRO A 19 23.61 -10.72 20.98
C PRO A 19 24.24 -10.29 19.66
N SER A 20 24.90 -11.21 18.99
CA SER A 20 25.21 -11.05 17.58
C SER A 20 23.99 -10.40 16.94
N LEU A 21 24.14 -9.14 16.47
CA LEU A 21 23.31 -8.60 15.40
C LEU A 21 23.03 -9.78 14.48
N PRO A 22 21.78 -10.05 14.07
CA PRO A 22 21.56 -11.07 13.08
C PRO A 22 22.49 -10.71 11.92
N SER A 23 23.59 -11.45 11.78
CA SER A 23 24.22 -11.58 10.51
C SER A 23 23.10 -12.22 9.72
N LEU A 24 22.51 -11.45 8.80
CA LEU A 24 21.69 -11.93 7.71
C LEU A 24 22.57 -12.83 6.83
N LYS A 25 23.01 -13.95 7.40
CA LYS A 25 23.82 -15.01 6.84
C LYS A 25 23.36 -16.32 7.46
N THR A 26 22.17 -16.75 7.07
CA THR A 26 21.81 -18.16 6.96
C THR A 26 20.93 -18.35 5.72
N LYS A 27 21.47 -19.14 4.79
CA LYS A 27 20.83 -20.02 3.80
C LYS A 27 19.38 -19.68 3.42
N HIS A 28 19.19 -19.32 2.14
CA HIS A 28 17.90 -19.03 1.50
C HIS A 28 17.04 -18.03 2.29
N HIS A 29 17.37 -16.75 2.14
CA HIS A 29 16.51 -15.68 2.60
C HIS A 29 15.13 -15.72 1.92
N ARG A 30 14.15 -16.32 2.60
CA ARG A 30 12.86 -15.66 2.83
C ARG A 30 13.12 -14.48 3.77
N ARG A 31 13.75 -13.43 3.23
CA ARG A 31 13.44 -12.07 3.71
C ARG A 31 12.01 -11.83 3.24
N THR A 32 11.20 -11.17 4.05
CA THR A 32 10.12 -10.34 3.50
C THR A 32 10.79 -9.41 2.50
N THR A 33 10.79 -9.81 1.24
CA THR A 33 10.80 -8.87 0.15
C THR A 33 9.64 -7.94 0.47
N SER A 34 9.95 -6.72 0.93
CA SER A 34 9.06 -5.61 0.61
C SER A 34 8.83 -5.79 -0.88
N ILE A 35 7.59 -6.10 -1.26
CA ILE A 35 7.16 -6.10 -2.65
C ILE A 35 7.68 -4.76 -3.19
N GLY A 36 8.72 -4.87 -4.01
CA GLY A 36 9.73 -3.84 -4.24
C GLY A 36 9.27 -2.83 -5.26
N GLY A 37 8.00 -2.85 -5.60
CA GLY A 37 7.24 -1.84 -6.27
C GLY A 37 5.86 -2.02 -5.68
N ASP A 38 5.51 -1.21 -4.68
CA ASP A 38 4.20 -0.62 -4.80
C ASP A 38 4.31 0.22 -6.09
N PRO A 39 3.66 -0.16 -7.23
CA PRO A 39 2.83 0.88 -7.78
C PRO A 39 2.01 1.29 -6.57
N SER A 40 1.97 2.56 -6.16
CA SER A 40 0.73 2.96 -5.54
C SER A 40 -0.33 2.40 -6.50
N PRO A 41 -1.17 1.41 -6.12
CA PRO A 41 -2.44 1.39 -6.78
C PRO A 41 -2.92 2.77 -6.41
N LYS A 42 -3.01 3.67 -7.40
CA LYS A 42 -4.05 4.69 -7.34
C LYS A 42 -5.20 3.97 -6.68
N LEU A 43 -5.60 4.37 -5.46
CA LEU A 43 -6.91 4.02 -4.89
C LEU A 43 -7.78 3.79 -6.11
N PRO A 44 -8.22 2.53 -6.40
CA PRO A 44 -8.73 2.16 -7.73
C PRO A 44 -9.57 3.32 -8.14
N ASN A 45 -9.08 4.07 -9.14
CA ASN A 45 -9.47 5.45 -9.37
C ASN A 45 -10.97 5.48 -9.10
N CYS A 46 -11.50 6.18 -8.09
CA CYS A 46 -12.95 6.04 -7.79
C CYS A 46 -13.81 6.34 -9.05
N ALA A 47 -13.17 6.86 -10.10
CA ALA A 47 -13.59 6.96 -11.48
C ALA A 47 -13.60 5.67 -12.36
N SER A 48 -13.07 4.50 -11.99
CA SER A 48 -13.08 3.28 -12.81
C SER A 48 -14.40 2.52 -12.71
N PHE A 49 -15.12 2.68 -11.61
CA PHE A 49 -16.57 2.48 -11.61
C PHE A 49 -17.20 3.78 -12.06
N THR A 50 -17.37 3.93 -13.37
CA THR A 50 -18.30 4.90 -13.95
C THR A 50 -19.57 4.87 -13.10
N LEU A 51 -19.84 5.92 -12.33
CA LEU A 51 -21.17 6.13 -11.74
C LEU A 51 -22.14 5.98 -12.90
N ALA A 52 -22.95 4.92 -12.89
CA ALA A 52 -23.85 4.61 -13.98
C ALA A 52 -24.60 5.90 -14.32
N SER A 53 -24.31 6.46 -15.50
CA SER A 53 -25.12 7.56 -16.00
C SER A 53 -26.53 7.01 -16.09
N PRO A 54 -27.55 7.65 -15.48
CA PRO A 54 -28.92 7.20 -15.66
C PRO A 54 -29.19 7.05 -17.15
N ALA A 55 -29.80 5.93 -17.54
CA ALA A 55 -29.91 5.44 -18.91
C ALA A 55 -30.00 6.56 -19.97
N ARG A 56 -29.10 6.48 -20.96
CA ARG A 56 -29.02 7.37 -22.14
C ARG A 56 -30.34 7.53 -22.93
N ASN A 57 -31.34 6.71 -22.66
CA ASN A 57 -32.60 6.67 -23.41
C ASN A 57 -33.61 7.76 -23.03
N SER A 58 -33.31 8.63 -22.05
CA SER A 58 -34.03 9.91 -21.88
C SER A 58 -33.19 11.14 -22.28
N MET A 59 -31.99 10.93 -22.83
CA MET A 59 -30.86 11.88 -22.72
C MET A 59 -30.76 12.92 -23.86
N GLU A 60 -31.74 13.01 -24.76
CA GLU A 60 -31.73 13.98 -25.88
C GLU A 60 -32.80 15.08 -25.80
N SER A 61 -33.73 15.07 -24.83
CA SER A 61 -34.81 16.08 -24.79
C SER A 61 -34.54 17.30 -23.91
N HIS A 62 -33.50 17.30 -23.07
CA HIS A 62 -33.26 18.36 -22.09
C HIS A 62 -32.03 19.23 -22.40
N ARG A 63 -31.99 19.84 -23.58
CA ARG A 63 -31.22 21.08 -23.79
C ARG A 63 -32.18 22.27 -23.78
N ARG A 64 -32.08 23.08 -22.72
CA ARG A 64 -32.74 24.39 -22.49
C ARG A 64 -34.20 24.35 -21.99
N THR A 65 -34.46 23.65 -20.89
CA THR A 65 -35.62 23.93 -20.03
C THR A 65 -35.12 24.33 -18.64
N PRO A 66 -35.67 25.38 -17.99
CA PRO A 66 -35.33 25.68 -16.60
C PRO A 66 -35.64 24.46 -15.73
N ALA A 67 -34.80 24.14 -14.76
CA ALA A 67 -35.02 23.01 -13.85
C ALA A 67 -36.33 23.23 -13.07
N THR A 68 -37.37 22.47 -13.39
CA THR A 68 -38.72 22.68 -12.85
C THR A 68 -39.08 21.70 -11.74
N THR A 69 -38.40 20.56 -11.62
CA THR A 69 -38.67 19.56 -10.57
C THR A 69 -37.54 19.44 -9.55
N PRO A 70 -37.82 19.04 -8.30
CA PRO A 70 -36.78 18.77 -7.29
C PRO A 70 -35.74 17.76 -7.76
N ASN A 71 -36.13 16.77 -8.58
CA ASN A 71 -35.19 15.78 -9.15
C ASN A 71 -34.23 16.40 -10.16
N ASP A 72 -34.70 17.32 -11.00
CA ASP A 72 -33.82 18.02 -11.96
C ASP A 72 -32.78 18.86 -11.20
N ILE A 73 -33.20 19.51 -10.11
CA ILE A 73 -32.32 20.30 -9.25
C ILE A 73 -31.29 19.39 -8.54
N ALA A 74 -31.72 18.23 -8.03
CA ALA A 74 -30.81 17.26 -7.44
C ALA A 74 -29.80 16.73 -8.45
N PHE A 75 -30.23 16.44 -9.68
CA PHE A 75 -29.36 15.99 -10.77
C PHE A 75 -28.32 17.04 -11.17
N LEU A 76 -28.69 18.33 -11.18
CA LEU A 76 -27.73 19.42 -11.42
C LEU A 76 -26.66 19.47 -10.32
N PHE A 77 -27.05 19.37 -9.05
CA PHE A 77 -26.09 19.31 -7.94
C PHE A 77 -25.21 18.06 -8.00
N PHE A 78 -25.78 16.91 -8.32
CA PHE A 78 -25.03 15.67 -8.52
C PHE A 78 -24.01 15.83 -9.65
N SER A 79 -24.42 16.36 -10.80
CA SER A 79 -23.54 16.55 -11.95
C SER A 79 -22.40 17.53 -11.66
N ALA A 80 -22.69 18.62 -10.95
CA ALA A 80 -21.67 19.59 -10.51
C ALA A 80 -20.69 18.96 -9.51
N ALA A 81 -21.21 18.19 -8.54
CA ALA A 81 -20.38 17.45 -7.59
C ALA A 81 -19.50 16.41 -8.28
N HIS A 82 -20.06 15.66 -9.22
CA HIS A 82 -19.36 14.63 -9.98
C HIS A 82 -18.26 15.24 -10.85
N SER A 83 -18.54 16.36 -11.51
CA SER A 83 -17.54 17.08 -12.29
C SER A 83 -16.37 17.56 -11.43
N LEU A 84 -16.62 18.15 -10.25
CA LEU A 84 -15.58 18.56 -9.31
C LEU A 84 -14.86 17.38 -8.66
N HIS A 85 -15.57 16.27 -8.48
CA HIS A 85 -14.95 15.04 -8.01
C HIS A 85 -13.94 14.52 -9.03
N LEU A 86 -14.35 14.40 -10.30
CA LEU A 86 -13.49 13.93 -11.38
C LEU A 86 -12.32 14.86 -11.70
N SER A 87 -12.52 16.18 -11.64
CA SER A 87 -11.45 17.15 -11.89
C SER A 87 -10.44 17.25 -10.76
N GLY A 88 -10.81 16.79 -9.55
CA GLY A 88 -9.98 16.96 -8.35
C GLY A 88 -10.16 18.32 -7.67
N ASP A 89 -10.88 19.27 -8.28
CA ASP A 89 -10.97 20.64 -7.80
C ASP A 89 -11.90 20.77 -6.59
N ASP A 90 -11.44 21.53 -5.59
CA ASP A 90 -12.21 21.96 -4.41
C ASP A 90 -13.08 20.82 -3.81
N PRO A 91 -12.45 19.87 -3.10
CA PRO A 91 -13.15 18.70 -2.57
C PRO A 91 -14.26 19.05 -1.58
N HIS A 92 -14.13 20.19 -0.89
CA HIS A 92 -15.16 20.71 0.01
C HIS A 92 -16.40 21.18 -0.75
N LYS A 93 -16.22 21.88 -1.88
CA LYS A 93 -17.34 22.31 -2.74
C LYS A 93 -18.00 21.13 -3.43
N ALA A 94 -17.22 20.16 -3.91
CA ALA A 94 -17.74 18.90 -4.44
C ALA A 94 -18.66 18.22 -3.41
N HIS A 95 -18.18 18.08 -2.17
CA HIS A 95 -18.95 17.49 -1.08
C HIS A 95 -20.24 18.28 -0.77
N ARG A 96 -20.17 19.61 -0.70
CA ARG A 96 -21.36 20.46 -0.46
C ARG A 96 -22.43 20.26 -1.54
N TYR A 97 -22.05 20.09 -2.80
CA TYR A 97 -23.00 19.81 -3.87
C TYR A 97 -23.57 18.39 -3.78
N ALA A 98 -22.74 17.39 -3.49
CA ALA A 98 -23.20 16.02 -3.28
C ALA A 98 -24.21 15.93 -2.12
N GLU A 99 -23.92 16.59 -1.00
CA GLU A 99 -24.81 16.64 0.17
C GLU A 99 -26.16 17.32 -0.15
N LYS A 100 -26.14 18.40 -0.95
CA LYS A 100 -27.38 19.04 -1.42
C LYS A 100 -28.23 18.11 -2.29
N ALA A 101 -27.59 17.35 -3.19
CA ALA A 101 -28.30 16.36 -4.01
C ALA A 101 -28.98 15.30 -3.13
N VAL A 102 -28.26 14.73 -2.16
CA VAL A 102 -28.80 13.73 -1.21
C VAL A 102 -29.99 14.30 -0.43
N ARG A 103 -29.87 15.50 0.15
CA ARG A 103 -30.96 16.12 0.93
C ARG A 103 -32.24 16.33 0.13
N ILE A 104 -32.10 16.77 -1.12
CA ILE A 104 -33.27 17.00 -2.00
C ILE A 104 -33.95 15.67 -2.31
N LEU A 105 -33.19 14.63 -2.64
CA LEU A 105 -33.72 13.30 -2.95
C LEU A 105 -34.37 12.63 -1.73
N ASP A 106 -33.81 12.82 -0.53
CA ASP A 106 -34.38 12.34 0.73
C ASP A 106 -35.76 12.94 1.03
N SER A 107 -35.93 14.22 0.75
CA SER A 107 -37.17 14.94 1.06
C SER A 107 -38.36 14.59 0.15
N ASN A 108 -38.10 13.99 -1.02
CA ASN A 108 -39.12 13.79 -2.06
C ASN A 108 -39.54 12.32 -2.26
N SER A 109 -39.10 11.40 -1.40
CA SER A 109 -39.37 9.96 -1.50
C SER A 109 -39.09 9.38 -2.91
N THR A 110 -38.11 9.97 -3.59
CA THR A 110 -37.80 9.72 -4.99
C THR A 110 -36.87 8.52 -5.20
N SER A 111 -37.07 7.82 -6.32
CA SER A 111 -36.39 6.61 -6.80
C SER A 111 -35.09 6.25 -6.05
N GLY A 112 -35.10 5.10 -5.36
CA GLY A 112 -33.99 4.64 -4.52
C GLY A 112 -32.63 4.64 -5.22
N LEU A 113 -32.58 4.39 -6.54
CA LEU A 113 -31.34 4.35 -7.31
C LEU A 113 -30.65 5.73 -7.44
N GLN A 114 -31.41 6.81 -7.65
CA GLN A 114 -30.84 8.16 -7.72
C GLN A 114 -30.29 8.61 -6.37
N LEU A 115 -30.98 8.22 -5.29
CA LEU A 115 -30.51 8.45 -3.93
C LEU A 115 -29.22 7.65 -3.65
N ILE A 116 -29.19 6.36 -3.98
CA ILE A 116 -28.02 5.48 -3.83
C ILE A 116 -26.80 6.06 -4.55
N THR A 117 -26.93 6.41 -5.83
CA THR A 117 -25.82 6.98 -6.60
C THR A 117 -25.33 8.31 -6.04
N SER A 118 -26.24 9.15 -5.52
CA SER A 118 -25.88 10.39 -4.82
C SER A 118 -25.18 10.13 -3.48
N LEU A 119 -25.58 9.08 -2.74
CA LEU A 119 -24.92 8.65 -1.51
C LEU A 119 -23.49 8.15 -1.77
N HIS A 120 -23.28 7.37 -2.85
CA HIS A 120 -21.95 6.93 -3.29
C HIS A 120 -21.04 8.12 -3.60
N LEU A 121 -21.52 9.09 -4.38
CA LEU A 121 -20.75 10.29 -4.69
C LEU A 121 -20.44 11.11 -3.43
N ALA A 122 -21.41 11.27 -2.53
CA ALA A 122 -21.19 11.96 -1.26
C ALA A 122 -20.16 11.23 -0.38
N ALA A 123 -20.20 9.90 -0.34
CA ALA A 123 -19.20 9.09 0.35
C ALA A 123 -17.80 9.24 -0.26
N ALA A 124 -17.67 9.14 -1.59
CA ALA A 124 -16.40 9.33 -2.30
C ALA A 124 -15.79 10.72 -2.02
N THR A 125 -16.62 11.77 -1.98
CA THR A 125 -16.15 13.12 -1.60
C THR A 125 -15.72 13.21 -0.13
N LEU A 126 -16.37 12.49 0.79
CA LEU A 126 -15.97 12.44 2.21
C LEU A 126 -14.68 11.66 2.42
N THR A 127 -14.51 10.52 1.74
CA THR A 127 -13.28 9.73 1.79
C THR A 127 -12.09 10.57 1.30
N ARG A 128 -12.26 11.33 0.22
CA ARG A 128 -11.24 12.27 -0.26
C ARG A 128 -10.91 13.39 0.74
N LEU A 129 -11.85 13.77 1.60
CA LEU A 129 -11.65 14.74 2.68
C LEU A 129 -11.08 14.10 3.97
N GLY A 130 -10.74 12.81 3.96
CA GLY A 130 -10.31 12.06 5.15
C GLY A 130 -11.43 11.77 6.16
N ARG A 131 -12.69 12.10 5.84
CA ARG A 131 -13.85 11.92 6.72
C ARG A 131 -14.47 10.53 6.55
N CYS A 132 -13.63 9.49 6.64
CA CYS A 132 -13.99 8.11 6.34
C CYS A 132 -15.12 7.54 7.23
N LYS A 133 -15.20 7.94 8.50
CA LYS A 133 -16.28 7.51 9.42
C LYS A 133 -17.66 7.94 8.91
N GLU A 134 -17.77 9.14 8.38
CA GLU A 134 -19.03 9.66 7.82
C GLU A 134 -19.35 8.99 6.48
N ALA A 135 -18.32 8.75 5.64
CA ALA A 135 -18.47 8.00 4.41
C ALA A 135 -19.04 6.58 4.66
N ILE A 136 -18.54 5.87 5.68
CA ILE A 136 -19.04 4.55 6.09
C ILE A 136 -20.54 4.60 6.44
N HIS A 137 -21.01 5.65 7.12
CA HIS A 137 -22.42 5.80 7.44
C HIS A 137 -23.27 5.95 6.16
N LEU A 138 -22.84 6.76 5.20
CA LEU A 138 -23.54 6.93 3.92
C LEU A 138 -23.54 5.65 3.08
N LEU A 139 -22.42 4.92 3.04
CA LEU A 139 -22.29 3.68 2.28
C LEU A 139 -23.12 2.54 2.89
N ARG A 140 -23.12 2.39 4.21
CA ARG A 140 -24.02 1.42 4.90
C ARG A 140 -25.48 1.73 4.60
N ARG A 141 -25.86 3.01 4.61
CA ARG A 141 -27.20 3.43 4.23
C ARG A 141 -27.50 3.06 2.78
N SER A 142 -26.59 3.34 1.86
CA SER A 142 -26.74 2.98 0.44
C SER A 142 -26.98 1.49 0.25
N VAL A 143 -26.13 0.65 0.83
CA VAL A 143 -26.24 -0.82 0.76
C VAL A 143 -27.56 -1.31 1.38
N SER A 144 -28.02 -0.70 2.48
CA SER A 144 -29.33 -1.06 3.08
C SER A 144 -30.52 -0.75 2.17
N ILE A 145 -30.46 0.34 1.41
CA ILE A 145 -31.51 0.72 0.45
C ILE A 145 -31.49 -0.21 -0.75
N SER A 146 -30.30 -0.53 -1.27
CA SER A 146 -30.14 -1.35 -2.46
C SER A 146 -30.48 -2.83 -2.22
N THR A 147 -30.17 -3.36 -1.03
CA THR A 147 -30.51 -4.74 -0.62
C THR A 147 -31.98 -4.95 -0.23
N ALA A 148 -32.71 -3.88 0.08
CA ALA A 148 -34.14 -3.93 0.35
C ALA A 148 -35.00 -4.17 -0.91
N SER A 149 -34.41 -4.10 -2.11
CA SER A 149 -35.09 -4.37 -3.39
C SER A 149 -34.24 -5.31 -4.25
N PRO A 150 -34.09 -6.58 -3.86
CA PRO A 150 -33.15 -7.52 -4.48
C PRO A 150 -33.51 -7.93 -5.91
N ASP A 151 -34.78 -7.77 -6.31
CA ASP A 151 -35.27 -8.20 -7.63
C ASP A 151 -35.03 -7.17 -8.76
N ASP A 152 -34.56 -5.94 -8.46
CA ASP A 152 -34.20 -4.94 -9.46
C ASP A 152 -32.72 -5.10 -9.89
N PRO A 153 -32.43 -5.44 -11.17
CA PRO A 153 -31.06 -5.56 -11.66
C PRO A 153 -30.20 -4.29 -11.46
N ASN A 154 -30.82 -3.10 -11.46
CA ASN A 154 -30.11 -1.85 -11.19
C ASN A 154 -29.69 -1.73 -9.72
N CYS A 155 -30.46 -2.32 -8.80
CA CYS A 155 -30.11 -2.41 -7.38
C CYS A 155 -28.96 -3.38 -7.11
N ALA A 156 -28.76 -4.42 -7.94
CA ALA A 156 -27.63 -5.32 -7.81
C ALA A 156 -26.29 -4.63 -8.13
N HIS A 157 -26.21 -3.90 -9.24
CA HIS A 157 -25.00 -3.12 -9.58
C HIS A 157 -24.72 -2.03 -8.53
N ALA A 158 -25.76 -1.37 -8.03
CA ALA A 158 -25.64 -0.38 -6.98
C ALA A 158 -25.16 -1.01 -5.65
N SER A 159 -25.68 -2.17 -5.28
CA SER A 159 -25.22 -2.91 -4.09
C SER A 159 -23.75 -3.29 -4.21
N PHE A 160 -23.34 -3.84 -5.36
CA PHE A 160 -21.95 -4.14 -5.67
C PHE A 160 -21.06 -2.91 -5.47
N SER A 161 -21.38 -1.78 -6.13
CA SER A 161 -20.61 -0.54 -6.02
C SER A 161 -20.53 -0.03 -4.57
N GLY A 162 -21.62 -0.13 -3.81
CA GLY A 162 -21.66 0.27 -2.40
C GLY A 162 -20.75 -0.61 -1.53
N PHE A 163 -20.74 -1.92 -1.76
CA PHE A 163 -19.83 -2.84 -1.07
C PHE A 163 -18.36 -2.58 -1.43
N MET A 164 -18.03 -2.35 -2.70
CA MET A 164 -16.67 -2.03 -3.12
C MET A 164 -16.16 -0.75 -2.44
N GLN A 165 -16.93 0.35 -2.51
CA GLN A 165 -16.54 1.62 -1.86
C GLN A 165 -16.46 1.50 -0.34
N LEU A 166 -17.32 0.69 0.28
CA LEU A 166 -17.28 0.44 1.72
C LEU A 166 -16.01 -0.35 2.10
N GLY A 167 -15.65 -1.32 1.27
CA GLY A 167 -14.40 -2.05 1.39
C GLY A 167 -13.19 -1.14 1.27
N ASP A 168 -13.14 -0.29 0.24
CA ASP A 168 -12.05 0.69 0.04
C ASP A 168 -11.93 1.64 1.23
N THR A 169 -13.06 2.12 1.74
CA THR A 169 -13.10 3.04 2.88
C THR A 169 -12.64 2.35 4.17
N TYR A 170 -12.99 1.08 4.39
CA TYR A 170 -12.47 0.30 5.51
C TYR A 170 -10.98 0.00 5.37
N PHE A 171 -10.53 -0.30 4.15
CA PHE A 171 -9.13 -0.56 3.84
C PHE A 171 -8.28 0.67 4.15
N ALA A 172 -8.72 1.85 3.72
CA ALA A 172 -8.06 3.13 3.97
C ALA A 172 -7.90 3.46 5.47
N ILE A 173 -8.84 3.03 6.33
CA ILE A 173 -8.73 3.22 7.79
C ILE A 173 -8.09 2.02 8.52
N GLY A 174 -7.45 1.09 7.79
CA GLY A 174 -6.77 -0.07 8.35
C GLY A 174 -7.68 -1.17 8.90
N ARG A 175 -8.99 -1.12 8.63
CA ARG A 175 -9.96 -2.13 9.07
C ARG A 175 -10.08 -3.27 8.05
N TYR A 176 -8.98 -3.98 7.83
CA TYR A 176 -8.86 -4.97 6.75
C TYR A 176 -9.88 -6.11 6.81
N ALA A 177 -10.21 -6.64 7.99
CA ALA A 177 -11.22 -7.69 8.10
C ALA A 177 -12.59 -7.24 7.58
N SER A 178 -13.03 -6.04 7.98
CA SER A 178 -14.29 -5.46 7.48
C SER A 178 -14.20 -5.11 5.99
N ALA A 179 -13.01 -4.73 5.49
CA ALA A 179 -12.81 -4.50 4.07
C ALA A 179 -13.01 -5.79 3.26
N MET A 180 -12.40 -6.90 3.69
CA MET A 180 -12.51 -8.19 3.00
C MET A 180 -13.95 -8.70 2.97
N GLU A 181 -14.68 -8.60 4.10
CA GLU A 181 -16.11 -8.97 4.15
C GLU A 181 -16.94 -8.18 3.13
N CYS A 182 -16.65 -6.88 2.97
CA CYS A 182 -17.35 -6.03 1.99
C CYS A 182 -17.03 -6.45 0.56
N TYR A 183 -15.74 -6.66 0.26
CA TYR A 183 -15.29 -7.11 -1.05
C TYR A 183 -15.86 -8.48 -1.45
N GLU A 184 -15.88 -9.44 -0.54
CA GLU A 184 -16.49 -10.77 -0.74
C GLU A 184 -18.01 -10.67 -0.96
N SER A 185 -18.68 -9.80 -0.20
CA SER A 185 -20.11 -9.51 -0.39
C SER A 185 -20.36 -8.90 -1.77
N GLY A 186 -19.51 -7.98 -2.21
CA GLY A 186 -19.55 -7.40 -3.55
C GLY A 186 -19.40 -8.47 -4.63
N LEU A 187 -18.37 -9.31 -4.54
CA LEU A 187 -18.15 -10.41 -5.48
C LEU A 187 -19.34 -11.37 -5.53
N SER A 188 -19.94 -11.70 -4.38
CA SER A 188 -21.13 -12.55 -4.31
C SER A 188 -22.33 -11.94 -5.04
N VAL A 189 -22.61 -10.65 -4.82
CA VAL A 189 -23.68 -9.92 -5.52
C VAL A 189 -23.44 -9.91 -7.03
N GLN A 190 -22.19 -9.68 -7.45
CA GLN A 190 -21.84 -9.61 -8.87
C GLN A 190 -21.95 -10.98 -9.55
N LYS A 191 -21.48 -12.06 -8.92
CA LYS A 191 -21.66 -13.44 -9.38
C LYS A 191 -23.14 -13.79 -9.51
N GLN A 192 -23.97 -13.42 -8.54
CA GLN A 192 -25.43 -13.67 -8.60
C GLN A 192 -26.10 -12.91 -9.75
N ALA A 193 -25.70 -11.66 -10.00
CA ALA A 193 -26.33 -10.81 -11.02
C ALA A 193 -25.90 -11.15 -12.45
N LEU A 194 -24.64 -11.56 -12.65
CA LEU A 194 -24.02 -11.71 -13.97
C LEU A 194 -23.69 -13.15 -14.34
N GLY A 195 -23.58 -14.04 -13.34
CA GLY A 195 -23.08 -15.40 -13.48
C GLY A 195 -21.56 -15.49 -13.29
N ASP A 196 -21.09 -16.69 -12.93
CA ASP A 196 -19.69 -16.94 -12.53
C ASP A 196 -18.67 -16.79 -13.68
N SER A 197 -19.12 -16.83 -14.94
CA SER A 197 -18.24 -16.75 -16.12
C SER A 197 -18.21 -15.37 -16.78
N ASP A 198 -18.82 -14.34 -16.17
CA ASP A 198 -18.77 -12.98 -16.71
C ASP A 198 -17.38 -12.36 -16.49
N VAL A 199 -16.86 -11.65 -17.50
CA VAL A 199 -15.56 -10.97 -17.45
C VAL A 199 -15.44 -10.02 -16.25
N ARG A 200 -16.52 -9.35 -15.86
CA ARG A 200 -16.52 -8.42 -14.71
C ARG A 200 -16.34 -9.14 -13.37
N VAL A 201 -16.71 -10.43 -13.29
CA VAL A 201 -16.40 -11.26 -12.12
C VAL A 201 -14.90 -11.52 -12.06
N ALA A 202 -14.26 -11.79 -13.20
CA ALA A 202 -12.80 -11.95 -13.25
C ALA A 202 -12.07 -10.67 -12.82
N GLU A 203 -12.52 -9.50 -13.27
CA GLU A 203 -11.97 -8.20 -12.84
C GLU A 203 -12.06 -7.99 -11.32
N THR A 204 -13.20 -8.34 -10.72
CA THR A 204 -13.38 -8.25 -9.26
C THR A 204 -12.53 -9.29 -8.52
N CYS A 205 -12.39 -10.51 -9.05
CA CYS A 205 -11.48 -11.51 -8.48
C CYS A 205 -10.02 -11.01 -8.48
N VAL A 206 -9.58 -10.36 -9.57
CA VAL A 206 -8.24 -9.72 -9.63
C VAL A 206 -8.12 -8.64 -8.56
N TYR A 207 -9.13 -7.78 -8.41
CA TYR A 207 -9.12 -6.72 -7.40
C TYR A 207 -9.03 -7.26 -5.96
N LEU A 208 -9.83 -8.29 -5.62
CA LEU A 208 -9.73 -8.95 -4.32
C LEU A 208 -8.38 -9.65 -4.14
N ALA A 209 -7.85 -10.29 -5.18
CA ALA A 209 -6.55 -10.95 -5.12
C ALA A 209 -5.41 -9.96 -4.82
N GLU A 210 -5.42 -8.77 -5.41
CA GLU A 210 -4.50 -7.69 -5.06
C GLU A 210 -4.66 -7.25 -3.61
N SER A 211 -5.89 -7.08 -3.16
CA SER A 211 -6.18 -6.70 -1.78
C SER A 211 -5.70 -7.77 -0.78
N TYR A 212 -5.85 -9.05 -1.12
CA TYR A 212 -5.34 -10.18 -0.32
C TYR A 212 -3.82 -10.28 -0.34
N LEU A 213 -3.19 -10.01 -1.49
CA LEU A 213 -1.74 -9.94 -1.62
C LEU A 213 -1.14 -8.87 -0.69
N GLN A 214 -1.76 -7.69 -0.61
CA GLN A 214 -1.33 -6.61 0.31
C GLN A 214 -1.39 -7.03 1.79
N LEU A 215 -2.27 -7.97 2.13
CA LEU A 215 -2.37 -8.56 3.46
C LEU A 215 -1.52 -9.82 3.65
N LEU A 216 -0.70 -10.17 2.65
CA LEU A 216 0.10 -11.41 2.58
C LEU A 216 -0.73 -12.70 2.75
N LYS A 217 -2.02 -12.64 2.41
CA LYS A 217 -2.91 -13.81 2.34
C LYS A 217 -2.77 -14.49 0.98
N LEU A 218 -1.61 -15.11 0.80
CA LEU A 218 -1.15 -15.60 -0.52
C LEU A 218 -2.00 -16.75 -1.07
N LYS A 219 -2.65 -17.55 -0.21
CA LYS A 219 -3.49 -18.67 -0.65
C LYS A 219 -4.79 -18.16 -1.26
N GLU A 220 -5.48 -17.28 -0.55
CA GLU A 220 -6.73 -16.66 -0.98
C GLU A 220 -6.51 -15.85 -2.26
N ALA A 221 -5.40 -15.11 -2.36
CA ALA A 221 -5.02 -14.39 -3.58
C ALA A 221 -4.79 -15.34 -4.77
N GLU A 222 -4.13 -16.48 -4.57
CA GLU A 222 -3.84 -17.47 -5.61
C GLU A 222 -5.12 -18.17 -6.09
N GLU A 223 -6.03 -18.53 -5.18
CA GLU A 223 -7.34 -19.12 -5.51
C GLU A 223 -8.15 -18.17 -6.41
N LEU A 224 -8.26 -16.89 -6.03
CA LEU A 224 -8.96 -15.88 -6.81
C LEU A 224 -8.30 -15.61 -8.17
N CYS A 225 -6.97 -15.62 -8.23
CA CYS A 225 -6.26 -15.53 -9.50
C CYS A 225 -6.57 -16.72 -10.41
N GLY A 226 -6.67 -17.93 -9.85
CA GLY A 226 -7.06 -19.14 -10.56
C GLY A 226 -8.48 -19.05 -11.13
N GLU A 227 -9.43 -18.55 -10.32
CA GLU A 227 -10.81 -18.27 -10.79
C GLU A 227 -10.82 -17.25 -11.93
N ALA A 228 -10.12 -16.13 -11.77
CA ALA A 228 -10.06 -15.09 -12.80
C ALA A 228 -9.43 -15.60 -14.10
N LEU A 229 -8.35 -16.39 -14.00
CA LEU A 229 -7.65 -16.96 -15.15
C LEU A 229 -8.51 -17.98 -15.91
N ALA A 230 -9.35 -18.74 -15.21
CA ALA A 230 -10.28 -19.67 -15.84
C ALA A 230 -11.37 -18.97 -16.66
N ILE A 231 -11.73 -17.75 -16.29
CA ILE A 231 -12.71 -16.91 -17.01
C ILE A 231 -12.02 -16.17 -18.16
N GLN A 232 -10.89 -15.52 -17.88
CA GLN A 232 -10.16 -14.72 -18.86
C GLN A 232 -8.64 -14.76 -18.61
N ASP A 233 -7.90 -15.05 -19.68
CA ASP A 233 -6.46 -14.86 -19.73
C ASP A 233 -6.11 -13.42 -20.14
N GLY A 234 -5.95 -12.55 -19.15
CA GLY A 234 -5.71 -11.12 -19.33
C GLY A 234 -4.41 -10.61 -18.70
N VAL A 235 -3.97 -9.44 -19.14
CA VAL A 235 -2.77 -8.74 -18.65
C VAL A 235 -2.82 -8.56 -17.12
N SER A 236 -3.94 -8.05 -16.60
CA SER A 236 -4.12 -7.81 -15.17
C SER A 236 -4.08 -9.10 -14.34
N VAL A 237 -4.72 -10.16 -14.82
CA VAL A 237 -4.71 -11.48 -14.15
C VAL A 237 -3.27 -12.00 -14.05
N ARG A 238 -2.55 -12.01 -15.17
CA ARG A 238 -1.15 -12.47 -15.22
C ARG A 238 -0.22 -11.63 -14.35
N ARG A 239 -0.40 -10.31 -14.32
CA ARG A 239 0.35 -9.40 -13.45
C ARG A 239 0.20 -9.78 -11.99
N VAL A 240 -1.03 -9.98 -11.52
CA VAL A 240 -1.29 -10.32 -10.11
C VAL A 240 -0.79 -11.72 -9.77
N ILE A 241 -0.94 -12.71 -10.66
CA ILE A 241 -0.29 -14.03 -10.46
C ILE A 241 1.21 -13.86 -10.29
N GLY A 242 1.86 -13.08 -11.16
CA GLY A 242 3.29 -12.79 -11.07
C GLY A 242 3.69 -12.20 -9.70
N LEU A 243 2.94 -11.22 -9.22
CA LEU A 243 3.18 -10.60 -7.90
C LEU A 243 2.97 -11.59 -6.74
N VAL A 244 1.94 -12.44 -6.81
CA VAL A 244 1.70 -13.50 -5.81
C VAL A 244 2.87 -14.49 -5.78
N GLN A 245 3.38 -14.90 -6.95
CA GLN A 245 4.53 -15.81 -7.03
C GLN A 245 5.83 -15.15 -6.51
N ILE A 246 6.05 -13.86 -6.79
CA ILE A 246 7.16 -13.08 -6.19
C ILE A 246 7.07 -13.11 -4.66
N ALA A 247 5.88 -12.87 -4.10
CA ALA A 247 5.68 -12.89 -2.64
C ALA A 247 5.91 -14.29 -2.03
N LYS A 248 5.68 -15.37 -2.79
CA LYS A 248 6.00 -16.74 -2.37
C LYS A 248 7.50 -17.07 -2.45
N GLY A 249 8.25 -16.32 -3.26
CA GLY A 249 9.66 -16.55 -3.60
C GLY A 249 9.88 -17.35 -4.89
N GLU A 250 8.84 -17.56 -5.68
CA GLU A 250 8.85 -18.33 -6.93
C GLU A 250 9.08 -17.39 -8.13
N TYR A 251 10.30 -16.87 -8.26
CA TYR A 251 10.59 -15.80 -9.23
C TYR A 251 10.56 -16.24 -10.70
N GLU A 252 10.92 -17.49 -11.01
CA GLU A 252 10.89 -17.99 -12.40
C GLU A 252 9.46 -18.11 -12.93
N THR A 253 8.54 -18.66 -12.12
CA THR A 253 7.11 -18.74 -12.50
C THR A 253 6.50 -17.35 -12.58
N ALA A 254 6.91 -16.42 -11.71
CA ALA A 254 6.50 -15.03 -11.80
C ALA A 254 6.90 -14.41 -13.15
N LEU A 255 8.15 -14.60 -13.56
CA LEU A 255 8.67 -14.11 -14.84
C LEU A 255 7.88 -14.66 -16.02
N ASP A 256 7.54 -15.94 -16.03
CA ASP A 256 6.72 -16.55 -17.09
C ASP A 256 5.37 -15.81 -17.25
N HIS A 257 4.67 -15.56 -16.14
CA HIS A 257 3.40 -14.83 -16.19
C HIS A 257 3.56 -13.37 -16.63
N LEU A 258 4.56 -12.67 -16.10
CA LEU A 258 4.79 -11.25 -16.41
C LEU A 258 5.25 -11.03 -17.85
N LEU A 259 6.13 -11.89 -18.38
CA LEU A 259 6.56 -11.84 -19.78
C LEU A 259 5.40 -12.14 -20.73
N LEU A 260 4.53 -13.07 -20.37
CA LEU A 260 3.30 -13.33 -21.14
C LEU A 260 2.34 -12.13 -21.09
N ALA A 261 2.25 -11.40 -19.97
CA ALA A 261 1.48 -10.15 -19.88
C ALA A 261 2.05 -9.05 -20.79
N VAL A 262 3.38 -8.89 -20.85
CA VAL A 262 4.03 -7.94 -21.77
C VAL A 262 3.80 -8.34 -23.23
N ALA A 263 3.88 -9.64 -23.54
CA ALA A 263 3.64 -10.15 -24.89
C ALA A 263 2.19 -9.91 -25.35
N THR A 264 1.20 -10.08 -24.46
CA THR A 264 -0.21 -9.79 -24.77
C THR A 264 -0.46 -8.30 -24.95
N LEU A 265 0.13 -7.41 -24.15
CA LEU A 265 0.06 -5.97 -24.38
C LEU A 265 0.68 -5.54 -25.72
N SER A 266 1.82 -6.14 -26.06
CA SER A 266 2.52 -5.85 -27.32
C SER A 266 1.71 -6.30 -28.54
N SER A 267 1.05 -7.46 -28.46
CA SER A 267 0.21 -7.96 -29.54
C SER A 267 -1.07 -7.13 -29.72
N LEU A 268 -1.70 -6.68 -28.63
CA LEU A 268 -2.85 -5.76 -28.65
C LEU A 268 -2.49 -4.42 -29.30
N SER A 269 -1.28 -3.90 -29.04
CA SER A 269 -0.79 -2.67 -29.66
C SER A 269 -0.54 -2.81 -31.17
N SER A 270 -0.06 -3.99 -31.61
CA SER A 270 0.23 -4.27 -33.02
C SER A 270 -1.01 -4.60 -33.88
N SER A 271 -2.09 -5.07 -33.25
CA SER A 271 -3.32 -5.55 -33.91
C SER A 271 -4.38 -4.46 -34.10
N SER A 272 -4.02 -3.18 -33.92
CA SER A 272 -4.84 -2.04 -34.31
C SER A 272 -4.45 -1.50 -35.70
N PRO A 273 -4.83 -2.14 -36.83
CA PRO A 273 -4.63 -1.53 -38.14
C PRO A 273 -5.70 -0.46 -38.37
N SER A 274 -5.26 0.78 -38.62
CA SER A 274 -5.91 1.75 -39.51
C SER A 274 -7.45 1.84 -39.48
N GLN A 275 -8.01 2.74 -38.66
CA GLN A 275 -9.24 3.45 -39.03
C GLN A 275 -9.04 4.97 -38.92
N SER A 276 -8.92 5.56 -40.11
CA SER A 276 -9.44 6.87 -40.51
C SER A 276 -9.83 7.85 -39.40
N THR A 277 -9.06 8.94 -39.33
CA THR A 277 -9.56 10.34 -39.27
C THR A 277 -10.96 10.52 -38.70
N SER A 278 -11.11 10.66 -37.37
CA SER A 278 -12.01 11.62 -36.70
C SER A 278 -12.25 11.33 -35.19
N SER A 279 -11.19 11.25 -34.38
CA SER A 279 -11.28 11.46 -32.91
C SER A 279 -9.89 11.56 -32.28
N SER A 280 -9.24 12.71 -32.44
CA SER A 280 -7.83 12.95 -32.13
C SER A 280 -7.42 12.86 -30.65
N SER A 281 -8.36 12.61 -29.72
CA SER A 281 -8.09 12.60 -28.27
C SER A 281 -8.19 11.22 -27.62
N SER A 282 -9.08 10.32 -28.09
CA SER A 282 -9.31 9.02 -27.43
C SER A 282 -8.33 7.91 -27.84
N SER A 283 -7.75 7.99 -29.05
CA SER A 283 -6.76 7.01 -29.53
C SER A 283 -5.35 7.26 -28.99
N ALA A 284 -5.03 8.52 -28.65
CA ALA A 284 -3.75 8.89 -28.06
C ALA A 284 -3.68 8.46 -26.58
N SER A 285 -4.77 8.63 -25.82
CA SER A 285 -4.85 8.22 -24.41
C SER A 285 -4.72 6.71 -24.23
N SER A 286 -5.30 5.90 -25.13
CA SER A 286 -5.20 4.44 -25.05
C SER A 286 -3.79 3.93 -25.36
N SER A 287 -3.09 4.57 -26.30
CA SER A 287 -1.70 4.22 -26.63
C SER A 287 -0.74 4.56 -25.48
N LEU A 288 -0.93 5.71 -24.82
CA LEU A 288 -0.12 6.09 -23.65
C LEU A 288 -0.39 5.17 -22.45
N SER A 289 -1.65 4.76 -22.23
CA SER A 289 -1.99 3.80 -21.17
C SER A 289 -1.26 2.47 -21.32
N SER A 290 -1.20 1.92 -22.54
CA SER A 290 -0.49 0.66 -22.79
C SER A 290 1.02 0.78 -22.57
N ILE A 291 1.64 1.91 -22.93
CA ILE A 291 3.07 2.17 -22.69
C ILE A 291 3.34 2.20 -21.17
N VAL A 292 2.47 2.85 -20.40
CA VAL A 292 2.55 2.91 -18.94
C VAL A 292 2.39 1.53 -18.31
N GLU A 293 1.43 0.72 -18.77
CA GLU A 293 1.23 -0.65 -18.28
C GLU A 293 2.46 -1.54 -18.54
N CYS A 294 3.06 -1.44 -19.73
CA CYS A 294 4.32 -2.12 -20.02
C CYS A 294 5.44 -1.67 -19.09
N ALA A 295 5.54 -0.37 -18.80
CA ALA A 295 6.57 0.17 -17.91
C ALA A 295 6.45 -0.38 -16.48
N PHE A 296 5.23 -0.51 -15.96
CA PHE A 296 4.99 -1.14 -14.66
C PHE A 296 5.37 -2.62 -14.66
N LEU A 297 5.04 -3.36 -15.72
CA LEU A 297 5.45 -4.77 -15.84
C LEU A 297 6.97 -4.92 -15.93
N ASP A 298 7.65 -4.08 -16.71
CA ASP A 298 9.11 -4.06 -16.82
C ASP A 298 9.77 -3.79 -15.46
N ALA A 299 9.19 -2.91 -14.64
CA ALA A 299 9.66 -2.69 -13.27
C ALA A 299 9.56 -3.95 -12.40
N ILE A 300 8.41 -4.63 -12.41
CA ILE A 300 8.19 -5.86 -11.64
C ILE A 300 9.10 -7.00 -12.14
N ILE A 301 9.29 -7.12 -13.46
CA ILE A 301 10.21 -8.07 -14.07
C ILE A 301 11.65 -7.80 -13.61
N GLY A 302 12.06 -6.53 -13.56
CA GLY A 302 13.36 -6.11 -13.03
C GLY A 302 13.56 -6.56 -11.58
N GLU A 303 12.54 -6.45 -10.74
CA GLU A 303 12.58 -6.92 -9.35
C GLU A 303 12.76 -8.44 -9.26
N ALA A 304 12.02 -9.20 -10.07
CA ALA A 304 12.15 -10.65 -10.12
C ALA A 304 13.55 -11.09 -10.58
N TYR A 305 14.11 -10.46 -11.62
CA TYR A 305 15.48 -10.73 -12.05
C TYR A 305 16.50 -10.35 -10.98
N LEU A 306 16.30 -9.22 -10.29
CA LEU A 306 17.19 -8.79 -9.22
C LEU A 306 17.20 -9.79 -8.05
N ALA A 307 16.04 -10.34 -7.69
CA ALA A 307 15.93 -11.37 -6.66
C ALA A 307 16.64 -12.69 -7.04
N LEU A 308 16.69 -13.02 -8.33
CA LEU A 308 17.45 -14.14 -8.87
C LEU A 308 18.96 -13.87 -9.02
N GLY A 309 19.42 -12.63 -8.76
CA GLY A 309 20.81 -12.21 -8.99
C GLY A 309 21.18 -12.02 -10.46
N ARG A 310 20.19 -11.93 -11.34
CA ARG A 310 20.34 -11.70 -12.79
C ARG A 310 20.42 -10.19 -13.05
N PHE A 311 21.54 -9.59 -12.68
CA PHE A 311 21.70 -8.14 -12.62
C PHE A 311 21.59 -7.46 -13.98
N ASP A 312 22.16 -8.05 -15.05
CA ASP A 312 22.16 -7.42 -16.37
C ASP A 312 20.73 -7.40 -16.98
N GLU A 313 19.95 -8.47 -16.78
CA GLU A 313 18.54 -8.51 -17.21
C GLU A 313 17.66 -7.57 -16.38
N ALA A 314 17.91 -7.46 -15.07
CA ALA A 314 17.22 -6.51 -14.20
C ALA A 314 17.49 -5.06 -14.62
N GLU A 315 18.74 -4.71 -14.90
CA GLU A 315 19.16 -3.38 -15.36
C GLU A 315 18.46 -3.00 -16.67
N LEU A 316 18.41 -3.93 -17.62
CA LEU A 316 17.72 -3.74 -18.89
C LEU A 316 16.21 -3.53 -18.70
N ALA A 317 15.56 -4.32 -17.83
CA ALA A 317 14.14 -4.18 -17.55
C ALA A 317 13.82 -2.83 -16.90
N TYR A 318 14.57 -2.43 -15.87
CA TYR A 318 14.39 -1.12 -15.23
C TYR A 318 14.60 0.05 -16.21
N HIS A 319 15.61 -0.01 -17.09
CA HIS A 319 15.82 1.04 -18.08
C HIS A 319 14.71 1.13 -19.13
N LYS A 320 14.08 0.02 -19.52
CA LYS A 320 12.90 0.03 -20.39
C LYS A 320 11.72 0.75 -19.73
N GLY A 321 11.40 0.38 -18.49
CA GLY A 321 10.35 1.04 -17.72
C GLY A 321 10.64 2.53 -17.52
N LEU A 322 11.91 2.87 -17.27
CA LEU A 322 12.35 4.25 -17.04
C LEU A 322 12.14 5.11 -18.29
N ALA A 323 12.57 4.62 -19.45
CA ALA A 323 12.38 5.31 -20.72
C ALA A 323 10.90 5.56 -21.02
N ALA A 324 10.03 4.59 -20.72
CA ALA A 324 8.60 4.71 -20.92
C ALA A 324 7.96 5.72 -19.93
N PHE A 325 8.31 5.71 -18.65
CA PHE A 325 7.79 6.70 -17.69
C PHE A 325 8.28 8.12 -17.99
N VAL A 326 9.54 8.30 -18.36
CA VAL A 326 10.06 9.61 -18.77
C VAL A 326 9.33 10.13 -20.01
N LEU A 327 9.04 9.26 -20.99
CA LEU A 327 8.30 9.62 -22.19
C LEU A 327 6.87 10.11 -21.89
N VAL A 328 6.16 9.45 -20.98
CA VAL A 328 4.74 9.71 -20.72
C VAL A 328 4.54 10.81 -19.69
N TYR A 329 5.34 10.81 -18.62
CA TYR A 329 5.14 11.67 -17.45
C TYR A 329 6.21 12.76 -17.29
N GLY A 330 7.34 12.67 -17.99
CA GLY A 330 8.49 13.54 -17.78
C GLY A 330 9.43 13.03 -16.68
N GLU A 331 10.59 13.66 -16.55
CA GLU A 331 11.68 13.22 -15.64
C GLU A 331 11.35 13.37 -14.16
N ASP A 332 10.45 14.29 -13.82
CA ASP A 332 10.20 14.66 -12.42
C ASP A 332 9.04 13.88 -11.79
N HIS A 333 8.46 12.91 -12.49
CA HIS A 333 7.31 12.15 -11.99
C HIS A 333 7.74 11.14 -10.90
N THR A 334 6.89 10.92 -9.89
CA THR A 334 7.20 10.00 -8.77
C THR A 334 7.51 8.57 -9.23
N SER A 335 6.89 8.10 -10.32
CA SER A 335 7.21 6.80 -10.96
C SER A 335 8.62 6.72 -11.57
N VAL A 336 9.20 7.86 -11.99
CA VAL A 336 10.61 7.91 -12.42
C VAL A 336 11.51 7.82 -11.19
N GLY A 337 11.14 8.54 -10.11
CA GLY A 337 11.81 8.45 -8.81
C GLY A 337 11.83 7.02 -8.26
N SER A 338 10.73 6.27 -8.33
CA SER A 338 10.67 4.88 -7.86
C SER A 338 11.58 3.95 -8.65
N LEU A 339 11.70 4.12 -9.97
CA LEU A 339 12.66 3.34 -10.77
C LEU A 339 14.11 3.70 -10.50
N TYR A 340 14.42 4.97 -10.19
CA TYR A 340 15.76 5.33 -9.70
C TYR A 340 16.08 4.64 -8.37
N VAL A 341 15.11 4.51 -7.46
CA VAL A 341 15.28 3.71 -6.23
C VAL A 341 15.56 2.23 -6.56
N SER A 342 14.83 1.63 -7.51
CA SER A 342 15.06 0.23 -7.92
C SER A 342 16.43 0.03 -8.58
N LEU A 343 16.87 0.97 -9.42
CA LEU A 343 18.23 0.96 -9.98
C LEU A 343 19.29 1.11 -8.88
N ALA A 344 19.07 1.97 -7.88
CA ALA A 344 19.98 2.11 -6.76
C ALA A 344 20.12 0.81 -5.94
N ASP A 345 19.02 0.10 -5.67
CA ASP A 345 19.05 -1.23 -5.03
C ASP A 345 19.81 -2.26 -5.88
N LEU A 346 19.63 -2.23 -7.20
CA LEU A 346 20.37 -3.08 -8.13
C LEU A 346 21.88 -2.86 -8.03
N TYR A 347 22.34 -1.61 -8.14
CA TYR A 347 23.78 -1.32 -8.07
C TYR A 347 24.36 -1.59 -6.69
N LEU A 348 23.58 -1.37 -5.62
CA LEU A 348 23.97 -1.73 -4.27
C LEU A 348 24.21 -3.24 -4.13
N LYS A 349 23.28 -4.07 -4.63
CA LYS A 349 23.42 -5.54 -4.60
C LYS A 349 24.54 -6.05 -5.51
N ARG A 350 24.85 -5.33 -6.59
CA ARG A 350 26.03 -5.58 -7.45
C ARG A 350 27.34 -5.17 -6.78
N GLY A 351 27.30 -4.38 -5.71
CA GLY A 351 28.47 -3.85 -4.99
C GLY A 351 29.03 -2.54 -5.56
N SER A 352 28.30 -1.89 -6.47
CA SER A 352 28.67 -0.62 -7.10
C SER A 352 28.10 0.56 -6.31
N PHE A 353 28.72 0.86 -5.16
CA PHE A 353 28.22 1.86 -4.21
C PHE A 353 28.12 3.29 -4.77
N ASN A 354 29.04 3.69 -5.65
CA ASN A 354 29.01 5.03 -6.25
C ASN A 354 27.80 5.21 -7.18
N ASP A 355 27.50 4.20 -7.99
CA ASP A 355 26.32 4.23 -8.88
C ASP A 355 25.03 4.16 -8.07
N ALA A 356 24.98 3.33 -7.03
CA ALA A 356 23.85 3.26 -6.11
C ALA A 356 23.56 4.65 -5.48
N LYS A 357 24.61 5.34 -5.02
CA LYS A 357 24.49 6.69 -4.46
C LYS A 357 24.01 7.70 -5.50
N LEU A 358 24.55 7.68 -6.72
CA LEU A 358 24.11 8.53 -7.81
C LEU A 358 22.61 8.39 -8.09
N TYR A 359 22.11 7.15 -8.14
CA TYR A 359 20.68 6.91 -8.37
C TYR A 359 19.82 7.28 -7.16
N CYS A 360 20.32 7.13 -5.93
CA CYS A 360 19.65 7.69 -4.75
C CYS A 360 19.52 9.22 -4.85
N GLU A 361 20.57 9.92 -5.24
CA GLU A 361 20.56 11.37 -5.42
C GLU A 361 19.56 11.81 -6.51
N LYS A 362 19.50 11.09 -7.64
CA LYS A 362 18.47 11.33 -8.67
C LYS A 362 17.05 11.15 -8.15
N ALA A 363 16.79 10.08 -7.39
CA ALA A 363 15.48 9.87 -6.77
C ALA A 363 15.11 11.01 -5.80
N LEU A 364 16.06 11.47 -4.98
CA LEU A 364 15.85 12.56 -4.04
C LEU A 364 15.55 13.89 -4.75
N LEU A 365 16.18 14.16 -5.89
CA LEU A 365 15.89 15.35 -6.71
C LEU A 365 14.44 15.32 -7.21
N VAL A 366 14.00 14.19 -7.77
CA VAL A 366 12.60 14.00 -8.22
C VAL A 366 11.62 14.28 -7.06
N TYR A 367 11.87 13.71 -5.89
CA TYR A 367 11.02 13.93 -4.72
C TYR A 367 11.07 15.40 -4.22
N ALA A 368 12.22 16.06 -4.29
CA ALA A 368 12.37 17.47 -3.92
C ALA A 368 11.55 18.40 -4.84
N GLU A 369 11.65 18.22 -6.15
CA GLU A 369 10.91 19.04 -7.11
C GLU A 369 9.39 18.87 -6.99
N GLN A 370 8.92 17.64 -6.74
CA GLN A 370 7.51 17.37 -6.48
C GLN A 370 6.99 18.06 -5.21
N MET A 371 7.83 18.18 -4.18
CA MET A 371 7.49 18.95 -2.97
C MET A 371 7.43 20.45 -3.23
N GLU A 372 8.32 21.00 -4.05
CA GLU A 372 8.39 22.45 -4.34
C GLU A 372 7.24 22.92 -5.23
N ARG A 373 6.88 22.16 -6.27
CA ARG A 373 5.80 22.52 -7.22
C ARG A 373 4.43 22.72 -6.58
N HIS A 374 4.22 22.22 -5.37
CA HIS A 374 2.93 22.18 -4.71
C HIS A 374 2.93 22.85 -3.33
N GLN A 375 3.92 23.69 -3.03
CA GLN A 375 3.86 24.57 -1.85
C GLN A 375 2.71 25.60 -1.92
N ASP A 376 2.32 26.04 -3.13
CA ASP A 376 1.30 27.10 -3.31
C ASP A 376 -0.15 26.57 -3.41
N ASP A 377 -0.37 25.34 -3.91
CA ASP A 377 -1.72 24.76 -4.13
C ASP A 377 -2.11 23.69 -3.08
N GLY A 378 -1.17 23.31 -2.20
CA GLY A 378 -1.33 22.20 -1.25
C GLY A 378 -1.07 20.84 -1.92
N ILE A 379 -0.22 20.02 -1.30
CA ILE A 379 0.04 18.65 -1.77
C ILE A 379 -1.16 17.77 -1.42
N ASP A 380 -1.68 17.02 -2.38
CA ASP A 380 -2.68 15.98 -2.15
C ASP A 380 -2.12 14.92 -1.18
N GLY A 381 -2.87 14.55 -0.13
CA GLY A 381 -2.40 13.67 0.94
C GLY A 381 -1.84 12.35 0.42
N CYS A 382 -2.45 11.78 -0.62
CA CYS A 382 -1.94 10.55 -1.26
C CYS A 382 -0.54 10.73 -1.86
N ARG A 383 -0.24 11.88 -2.46
CA ARG A 383 1.11 12.14 -3.03
C ARG A 383 2.14 12.38 -1.94
N GLN A 384 1.74 13.00 -0.84
CA GLN A 384 2.61 13.21 0.30
C GLN A 384 3.05 11.86 0.92
N GLU A 385 2.11 10.91 1.00
CA GLU A 385 2.39 9.53 1.41
C GLU A 385 3.30 8.81 0.41
N GLU A 386 3.03 8.89 -0.90
CA GLU A 386 3.89 8.30 -1.94
C GLU A 386 5.34 8.78 -1.86
N ILE A 387 5.57 10.08 -1.69
CA ILE A 387 6.91 10.64 -1.51
C ILE A 387 7.52 10.17 -0.19
N GLY A 388 6.74 10.11 0.89
CA GLY A 388 7.18 9.58 2.19
C GLY A 388 7.69 8.14 2.09
N VAL A 389 6.96 7.27 1.39
CA VAL A 389 7.38 5.89 1.11
C VAL A 389 8.64 5.86 0.23
N GLY A 390 8.71 6.71 -0.80
CA GLY A 390 9.91 6.85 -1.62
C GLY A 390 11.16 7.22 -0.81
N LEU A 391 11.03 8.18 0.11
CA LEU A 391 12.12 8.61 1.00
C LEU A 391 12.57 7.52 1.97
N SER A 392 11.64 6.73 2.53
CA SER A 392 11.99 5.61 3.43
C SER A 392 12.74 4.49 2.71
N ARG A 393 12.40 4.25 1.43
CA ARG A 393 13.17 3.32 0.57
C ARG A 393 14.57 3.84 0.28
N VAL A 394 14.74 5.12 -0.05
CA VAL A 394 16.07 5.73 -0.22
C VAL A 394 16.88 5.66 1.08
N ALA A 395 16.23 5.88 2.23
CA ALA A 395 16.90 5.77 3.52
C ALA A 395 17.43 4.35 3.79
N SER A 396 16.65 3.32 3.46
CA SER A 396 17.08 1.91 3.56
C SER A 396 18.33 1.62 2.70
N LEU A 397 18.46 2.29 1.56
CA LEU A 397 19.65 2.18 0.71
C LEU A 397 20.86 2.87 1.35
N PHE A 398 20.70 4.07 1.90
CA PHE A 398 21.77 4.75 2.65
C PHE A 398 22.18 3.99 3.91
N GLU A 399 21.23 3.39 4.63
CA GLU A 399 21.51 2.47 5.74
C GLU A 399 22.41 1.33 5.28
N SER A 400 22.07 0.67 4.17
CA SER A 400 22.84 -0.44 3.62
C SER A 400 24.23 -0.02 3.13
N MET A 401 24.41 1.25 2.75
CA MET A 401 25.72 1.85 2.43
C MET A 401 26.51 2.28 3.69
N GLY A 402 25.92 2.16 4.90
CA GLY A 402 26.54 2.58 6.15
C GLY A 402 26.40 4.08 6.46
N GLU A 403 25.66 4.83 5.65
CA GLU A 403 25.41 6.26 5.83
C GLU A 403 24.23 6.51 6.79
N VAL A 404 24.34 6.00 8.03
CA VAL A 404 23.27 5.99 9.04
C VAL A 404 22.67 7.38 9.31
N LYS A 405 23.49 8.43 9.34
CA LYS A 405 23.01 9.81 9.58
C LYS A 405 22.10 10.32 8.46
N HIS A 406 22.45 10.04 7.20
CA HIS A 406 21.61 10.41 6.06
C HIS A 406 20.31 9.60 6.07
N ALA A 407 20.38 8.30 6.36
CA ALA A 407 19.21 7.44 6.48
C ALA A 407 18.23 7.94 7.54
N VAL A 408 18.70 8.25 8.76
CA VAL A 408 17.84 8.79 9.84
C VAL A 408 17.20 10.12 9.42
N SER A 409 17.96 11.04 8.84
CA SER A 409 17.42 12.33 8.38
C SER A 409 16.32 12.17 7.32
N LEU A 410 16.49 11.22 6.39
CA LEU A 410 15.49 10.92 5.38
C LEU A 410 14.24 10.26 5.97
N LEU A 411 14.40 9.35 6.95
CA LEU A 411 13.28 8.72 7.65
C LEU A 411 12.49 9.73 8.49
N GLU A 412 13.15 10.69 9.13
CA GLU A 412 12.48 11.77 9.85
C GLU A 412 11.67 12.66 8.90
N LYS A 413 12.22 12.98 7.72
CA LYS A 413 11.50 13.69 6.66
C LYS A 413 10.30 12.88 6.17
N ALA A 414 10.49 11.59 5.90
CA ALA A 414 9.43 10.68 5.48
C ALA A 414 8.30 10.62 6.53
N ARG A 415 8.63 10.50 7.81
CA ARG A 415 7.68 10.51 8.93
C ARG A 415 6.89 11.81 8.99
N GLY A 416 7.54 12.95 8.82
CA GLY A 416 6.87 14.26 8.77
C GLY A 416 5.86 14.36 7.62
N MET A 417 6.16 13.72 6.49
CA MET A 417 5.28 13.68 5.32
C MET A 417 4.10 12.73 5.49
N MET A 418 4.26 11.58 6.13
CA MET A 418 3.17 10.59 6.29
C MET A 418 2.18 10.92 7.42
N GLY A 419 2.28 12.10 8.03
CA GLY A 419 1.26 12.64 8.93
C GLY A 419 1.48 12.33 10.42
N SER A 420 1.00 13.28 11.24
CA SER A 420 1.31 13.44 12.67
C SER A 420 0.17 13.04 13.61
N SER A 421 -0.94 12.46 13.11
CA SER A 421 -2.08 12.09 13.96
C SER A 421 -1.74 10.84 14.78
N PRO A 422 -1.73 10.91 16.13
CA PRO A 422 -1.47 9.76 17.00
C PRO A 422 -2.58 8.70 16.93
N ASP A 423 -3.78 9.11 16.51
CA ASP A 423 -5.02 8.30 16.61
C ASP A 423 -5.27 7.40 15.39
N GLU A 424 -4.57 7.60 14.28
CA GLU A 424 -4.65 6.73 13.10
C GLU A 424 -3.41 5.86 13.05
N GLY A 425 -3.53 4.62 13.52
CA GLY A 425 -2.47 3.61 13.50
C GLY A 425 -2.02 3.24 12.08
N SER A 426 -1.29 4.14 11.42
CA SER A 426 -0.64 3.87 10.15
C SER A 426 0.50 2.87 10.35
N VAL A 427 0.36 1.68 9.75
CA VAL A 427 1.39 0.62 9.69
C VAL A 427 2.70 1.19 9.16
N VAL A 428 2.61 2.06 8.15
CA VAL A 428 3.77 2.62 7.44
C VAL A 428 4.57 3.55 8.37
N VAL A 429 3.88 4.42 9.11
CA VAL A 429 4.54 5.30 10.09
C VAL A 429 5.19 4.49 11.22
N ALA A 430 4.50 3.46 11.72
CA ALA A 430 5.06 2.58 12.74
C ALA A 430 6.34 1.86 12.26
N GLY A 431 6.36 1.42 10.99
CA GLY A 431 7.54 0.83 10.35
C GLY A 431 8.71 1.82 10.22
N VAL A 432 8.45 3.07 9.83
CA VAL A 432 9.48 4.11 9.76
C VAL A 432 10.04 4.46 11.14
N GLU A 433 9.18 4.59 12.16
CA GLU A 433 9.63 4.84 13.54
C GLU A 433 10.45 3.66 14.10
N ALA A 434 10.05 2.43 13.80
CA ALA A 434 10.81 1.24 14.14
C ALA A 434 12.21 1.27 13.50
N GLN A 435 12.30 1.62 12.21
CA GLN A 435 13.57 1.70 11.49
C GLN A 435 14.48 2.78 12.08
N ILE A 436 13.96 3.97 12.39
CA ILE A 436 14.73 5.01 13.09
C ILE A 436 15.22 4.49 14.44
N GLY A 437 14.35 3.86 15.24
CA GLY A 437 14.71 3.31 16.53
C GLY A 437 15.85 2.28 16.47
N LEU A 438 15.81 1.38 15.47
CA LEU A 438 16.88 0.41 15.22
C LEU A 438 18.21 1.07 14.82
N LEU A 439 18.17 2.08 13.94
CA LEU A 439 19.37 2.83 13.55
C LEU A 439 20.00 3.57 14.73
N GLN A 440 19.17 4.07 15.65
CA GLN A 440 19.63 4.72 16.88
C GLN A 440 20.22 3.71 17.88
N LEU A 441 19.66 2.50 17.97
CA LEU A 441 20.29 1.39 18.73
C LEU A 441 21.70 1.09 18.20
N MET A 442 21.86 0.98 16.88
CA MET A 442 23.17 0.75 16.24
C MET A 442 24.15 1.91 16.51
N SER A 443 23.63 3.14 16.58
CA SER A 443 24.40 4.34 16.91
C SER A 443 24.62 4.52 18.42
N ARG A 444 24.13 3.60 19.27
CA ARG A 444 24.16 3.66 20.75
C ARG A 444 23.47 4.89 21.36
N SER A 445 22.54 5.50 20.62
CA SER A 445 21.70 6.58 21.12
C SER A 445 20.44 5.96 21.74
N TYR A 446 20.61 5.36 22.93
CA TYR A 446 19.58 4.52 23.54
C TYR A 446 18.33 5.29 23.96
N GLU A 447 18.44 6.59 24.30
CA GLU A 447 17.29 7.44 24.64
C GLU A 447 16.37 7.64 23.43
N ASP A 448 16.94 8.04 22.29
CA ASP A 448 16.20 8.21 21.04
C ASP A 448 15.62 6.87 20.56
N ALA A 449 16.42 5.80 20.63
CA ALA A 449 15.96 4.46 20.30
C ALA A 449 14.74 4.03 21.12
N TYR A 450 14.79 4.24 22.45
CA TYR A 450 13.67 3.93 23.35
C TYR A 450 12.42 4.73 22.98
N ALA A 451 12.57 6.03 22.69
CA ALA A 451 11.44 6.88 22.32
C ALA A 451 10.79 6.44 20.99
N TYR A 452 11.59 6.23 19.94
CA TYR A 452 11.09 5.82 18.62
C TYR A 452 10.47 4.42 18.66
N LEU A 453 11.11 3.45 19.32
CA LEU A 453 10.55 2.09 19.48
C LEU A 453 9.29 2.09 20.35
N GLY A 454 9.23 2.95 21.38
CA GLY A 454 8.03 3.16 22.19
C GLY A 454 6.84 3.67 21.37
N SER A 455 7.08 4.65 20.50
CA SER A 455 6.07 5.16 19.55
C SER A 455 5.59 4.07 18.58
N ALA A 456 6.52 3.32 17.99
CA ALA A 456 6.21 2.22 17.09
C ALA A 456 5.37 1.12 17.78
N VAL A 457 5.71 0.74 19.02
CA VAL A 457 4.93 -0.20 19.84
C VAL A 457 3.51 0.32 20.11
N ALA A 458 3.36 1.60 20.47
CA ALA A 458 2.06 2.20 20.73
C ALA A 458 1.16 2.19 19.48
N ARG A 459 1.69 2.60 18.32
CA ARG A 459 0.97 2.49 17.04
C ARG A 459 0.61 1.05 16.70
N HIS A 460 1.54 0.11 16.86
CA HIS A 460 1.26 -1.30 16.59
C HIS A 460 0.15 -1.88 17.46
N ARG A 461 0.08 -1.52 18.75
CA ARG A 461 -1.00 -1.94 19.64
C ARG A 461 -2.35 -1.35 19.27
N ALA A 462 -2.38 -0.11 18.75
CA ALA A 462 -3.61 0.54 18.32
C ALA A 462 -4.23 -0.12 17.05
N MET A 463 -3.47 -0.93 16.32
CA MET A 463 -3.95 -1.63 15.13
C MET A 463 -4.77 -2.87 15.47
N ALA A 464 -5.82 -3.15 14.70
CA ALA A 464 -6.66 -4.33 14.88
C ALA A 464 -5.84 -5.62 14.71
N GLY A 465 -5.82 -6.48 15.73
CA GLY A 465 -5.00 -7.69 15.76
C GLY A 465 -3.51 -7.46 16.03
N GLY A 466 -3.08 -6.21 16.24
CA GLY A 466 -1.69 -5.84 16.48
C GLY A 466 -1.09 -6.44 17.75
N GLU A 467 -1.91 -6.68 18.78
CA GLU A 467 -1.51 -7.30 20.06
C GLU A 467 -0.91 -8.71 19.94
N ARG A 468 -1.14 -9.39 18.80
CA ARG A 468 -0.63 -10.73 18.53
C ARG A 468 0.33 -10.77 17.35
N SER A 469 0.77 -9.62 16.86
CA SER A 469 1.69 -9.54 15.72
C SER A 469 3.11 -9.91 16.12
N LEU A 470 3.78 -10.72 15.29
CA LEU A 470 5.22 -10.97 15.42
C LEU A 470 6.05 -9.68 15.32
N VAL A 471 5.54 -8.67 14.60
CA VAL A 471 6.19 -7.35 14.51
C VAL A 471 6.18 -6.66 15.87
N LEU A 472 5.06 -6.70 16.61
CA LEU A 472 4.98 -6.14 17.96
C LEU A 472 5.98 -6.82 18.90
N ALA A 473 6.10 -8.15 18.83
CA ALA A 473 7.06 -8.90 19.63
C ALA A 473 8.50 -8.49 19.32
N ALA A 474 8.87 -8.39 18.05
CA ALA A 474 10.18 -7.89 17.63
C ALA A 474 10.44 -6.47 18.15
N LEU A 475 9.48 -5.55 18.04
CA LEU A 475 9.63 -4.17 18.55
C LEU A 475 9.81 -4.12 20.07
N LEU A 476 9.07 -4.94 20.82
CA LEU A 476 9.21 -5.06 22.26
C LEU A 476 10.60 -5.60 22.65
N ASN A 477 11.10 -6.61 21.95
CA ASN A 477 12.46 -7.11 22.15
C ASN A 477 13.50 -6.00 21.95
N GLN A 478 13.40 -5.25 20.84
CA GLN A 478 14.36 -4.18 20.53
C GLN A 478 14.26 -3.03 21.52
N ARG A 479 13.04 -2.70 21.99
CA ARG A 479 12.85 -1.71 23.05
C ARG A 479 13.48 -2.19 24.37
N GLY A 480 13.35 -3.47 24.70
CA GLY A 480 14.03 -4.07 25.85
C GLY A 480 15.55 -3.95 25.76
N VAL A 481 16.13 -4.14 24.57
CA VAL A 481 17.57 -3.88 24.33
C VAL A 481 17.93 -2.41 24.57
N ALA A 482 17.08 -1.46 24.15
CA ALA A 482 17.27 -0.04 24.47
C ALA A 482 17.26 0.21 25.99
N CYS A 483 16.33 -0.42 26.73
CA CYS A 483 16.26 -0.33 28.19
C CYS A 483 17.54 -0.85 28.86
N VAL A 484 18.10 -1.97 28.38
CA VAL A 484 19.40 -2.47 28.88
C VAL A 484 20.50 -1.43 28.67
N GLY A 485 20.55 -0.80 27.50
CA GLY A 485 21.51 0.29 27.20
C GLY A 485 21.36 1.51 28.11
N LEU A 486 20.15 1.78 28.59
CA LEU A 486 19.83 2.85 29.55
C LEU A 486 20.03 2.43 31.02
N GLY A 487 20.30 1.15 31.29
CA GLY A 487 20.36 0.61 32.66
C GLY A 487 18.99 0.40 33.32
N ALA A 488 17.89 0.55 32.57
CA ALA A 488 16.53 0.29 33.04
C ALA A 488 16.19 -1.21 32.98
N ILE A 489 16.90 -2.02 33.78
CA ILE A 489 16.85 -3.50 33.67
C ILE A 489 15.46 -4.07 33.96
N TRP A 490 14.71 -3.48 34.90
CA TRP A 490 13.34 -3.91 35.20
C TRP A 490 12.39 -3.72 34.00
N GLU A 491 12.42 -2.54 33.37
CA GLU A 491 11.64 -2.29 32.15
C GLU A 491 12.09 -3.18 30.98
N ALA A 492 13.38 -3.51 30.91
CA ALA A 492 13.89 -4.45 29.92
C ALA A 492 13.27 -5.84 30.10
N ALA A 493 13.26 -6.36 31.34
CA ALA A 493 12.66 -7.64 31.66
C ALA A 493 11.17 -7.68 31.30
N GLU A 494 10.39 -6.64 31.66
CA GLU A 494 8.98 -6.54 31.29
C GLU A 494 8.76 -6.60 29.77
N ALA A 495 9.56 -5.85 29.00
CA ALA A 495 9.48 -5.83 27.55
C ALA A 495 9.85 -7.20 26.93
N PHE A 496 10.89 -7.86 27.44
CA PHE A 496 11.29 -9.18 26.98
C PHE A 496 10.26 -10.26 27.33
N GLU A 497 9.66 -10.22 28.52
CA GLU A 497 8.59 -11.14 28.91
C GLU A 497 7.38 -11.03 28.00
N GLU A 498 6.94 -9.80 27.70
CA GLU A 498 5.82 -9.57 26.80
C GLU A 498 6.13 -10.07 25.37
N SER A 499 7.32 -9.71 24.85
CA SER A 499 7.82 -10.21 23.57
C SER A 499 7.82 -11.74 23.50
N MET A 500 8.38 -12.40 24.51
CA MET A 500 8.47 -13.87 24.58
C MET A 500 7.08 -14.51 24.55
N ARG A 501 6.13 -14.01 25.34
CA ARG A 501 4.75 -14.53 25.37
C ARG A 501 4.07 -14.45 24.00
N ILE A 502 4.36 -13.42 23.21
CA ILE A 502 3.80 -13.28 21.86
C ILE A 502 4.48 -14.25 20.89
N PHE A 503 5.83 -14.28 20.85
CA PHE A 503 6.58 -15.20 19.99
C PHE A 503 6.26 -16.66 20.28
N GLU A 504 6.20 -17.07 21.55
CA GLU A 504 5.86 -18.42 21.95
C GLU A 504 4.45 -18.82 21.50
N ARG A 505 3.47 -17.91 21.64
CA ARG A 505 2.08 -18.18 21.24
C ARG A 505 1.91 -18.33 19.72
N VAL A 506 2.62 -17.51 18.94
CA VAL A 506 2.43 -17.43 17.49
C VAL A 506 3.35 -18.39 16.74
N SER A 507 4.61 -18.47 17.15
CA SER A 507 5.66 -19.24 16.47
C SER A 507 6.07 -20.51 17.21
N GLY A 508 5.66 -20.68 18.47
CA GLY A 508 6.02 -21.81 19.32
C GLY A 508 7.27 -21.57 20.20
N ALA A 509 7.38 -22.36 21.27
CA ALA A 509 8.45 -22.23 22.27
C ALA A 509 9.87 -22.49 21.74
N HIS A 510 9.99 -23.27 20.66
CA HIS A 510 11.29 -23.66 20.08
C HIS A 510 11.65 -22.89 18.81
N ASN A 511 10.90 -21.84 18.47
CA ASN A 511 11.26 -20.96 17.37
C ASN A 511 12.52 -20.14 17.74
N VAL A 512 13.37 -19.85 16.75
CA VAL A 512 14.63 -19.11 16.93
C VAL A 512 14.39 -17.75 17.59
N ASP A 513 13.37 -17.01 17.15
CA ASP A 513 13.05 -15.70 17.71
C ASP A 513 12.61 -15.80 19.18
N THR A 514 11.83 -16.83 19.53
CA THR A 514 11.43 -17.09 20.92
C THR A 514 12.67 -17.35 21.80
N LEU A 515 13.61 -18.17 21.31
CA LEU A 515 14.83 -18.51 22.04
C LEU A 515 15.75 -17.29 22.19
N ASP A 516 15.87 -16.44 21.17
CA ASP A 516 16.66 -15.22 21.24
C ASP A 516 16.13 -14.24 22.30
N VAL A 517 14.80 -14.09 22.39
CA VAL A 517 14.18 -13.27 23.44
C VAL A 517 14.38 -13.90 24.83
N CYS A 518 14.30 -15.22 24.96
CA CYS A 518 14.59 -15.91 26.22
C CYS A 518 16.03 -15.66 26.71
N LEU A 519 17.00 -15.59 25.79
CA LEU A 519 18.39 -15.25 26.14
C LEU A 519 18.51 -13.82 26.67
N ASN A 520 17.83 -12.87 26.03
CA ASN A 520 17.78 -11.48 26.50
C ASN A 520 17.12 -11.36 27.88
N LEU A 521 16.00 -12.08 28.08
CA LEU A 521 15.28 -12.11 29.35
C LEU A 521 16.13 -12.73 30.47
N ALA A 522 16.82 -13.84 30.19
CA ALA A 522 17.73 -14.47 31.15
C ALA A 522 18.86 -13.51 31.57
N GLY A 523 19.43 -12.77 30.62
CA GLY A 523 20.43 -11.74 30.91
C GLY A 523 19.87 -10.59 31.77
N ALA A 524 18.62 -10.18 31.55
CA ALA A 524 17.97 -9.18 32.39
C ALA A 524 17.75 -9.68 33.83
N TYR A 525 17.28 -10.91 34.02
CA TYR A 525 17.13 -11.50 35.35
C TYR A 525 18.46 -11.70 36.07
N ASP A 526 19.51 -12.15 35.38
CA ASP A 526 20.87 -12.26 35.96
C ASP A 526 21.38 -10.89 36.46
N ALA A 527 21.10 -9.81 35.72
CA ALA A 527 21.45 -8.45 36.15
C ALA A 527 20.60 -7.95 37.34
N MET A 528 19.45 -8.58 37.62
CA MET A 528 18.56 -8.21 38.73
C MET A 528 18.89 -8.94 40.04
N GLY A 529 19.53 -10.12 39.98
CA GLY A 529 19.92 -10.93 41.12
C GLY A 529 19.12 -12.22 41.23
#